data_AF-A0A3R8SBW3-F1
#
_entry.id   AF-A0A3R8SBW3-F1
#
_cell.length_a   1.000
_cell.length_b   1.000
_cell.length_c   1.000
_cell.angle_alpha   90.00
_cell.angle_beta   90.00
_cell.angle_gamma   90.00
#
_symmetry.space_group_name_H-M   'P 1'
#
loop_
_entity.id
_entity.type
_entity.pdbx_description
1 polymer ?
#
loop_
_entity_poly.entity_id
_entity_poly.type
_entity_poly.pdbx_seq_one_letter_code
_entity_poly.pdbx_strand_id
1 'polypeptide(L)'
;MKFIPFRNLQCPGLETAVWYCRLLFLTGVGLIVFGIIKEGLALYHWCVELATDSKLTIASIYNFDLLSRANFHLMVVGVVKVYFACGLAIKLKSMSHEKS
;
A
#
# COMPACT_ATOMS: atom_id res chain seq x y z
N MET A 1 -11.96 -7.26 -17.62
CA MET A 1 -11.21 -6.93 -16.38
C MET A 1 -9.98 -7.85 -16.25
N LYS A 2 -8.80 -7.35 -16.65
CA LYS A 2 -7.51 -8.09 -16.73
C LYS A 2 -6.47 -7.57 -15.70
N PHE A 3 -6.90 -7.00 -14.58
CA PHE A 3 -6.01 -6.21 -13.70
C PHE A 3 -5.59 -6.89 -12.39
N ILE A 4 -5.71 -8.21 -12.29
CA ILE A 4 -5.15 -8.97 -11.17
C ILE A 4 -3.94 -9.74 -11.71
N PRO A 5 -2.69 -9.32 -11.43
CA PRO A 5 -1.49 -9.95 -11.99
C PRO A 5 -1.31 -11.42 -11.59
N PHE A 6 -2.11 -11.92 -10.66
CA PHE A 6 -2.04 -13.28 -10.11
C PHE A 6 -3.16 -14.22 -10.57
N ARG A 7 -4.10 -13.76 -11.42
CA ARG A 7 -5.32 -14.53 -11.74
C ARG A 7 -5.03 -15.85 -12.45
N ASN A 8 -4.02 -15.85 -13.33
CA ASN A 8 -3.67 -16.99 -14.16
C ASN A 8 -2.33 -17.64 -13.74
N LEU A 9 -1.77 -17.26 -12.59
CA LEU A 9 -0.51 -17.81 -12.09
C LEU A 9 -0.80 -19.11 -11.34
N GLN A 10 -0.47 -20.25 -11.97
CA GLN A 10 -0.56 -21.59 -11.37
C GLN A 10 0.78 -22.29 -11.56
N CYS A 11 1.52 -22.48 -10.47
CA CYS A 11 2.76 -23.25 -10.47
C CYS A 11 2.53 -24.52 -9.63
N PRO A 12 2.31 -25.69 -10.27
CA PRO A 12 2.16 -26.93 -9.53
C PRO A 12 3.44 -27.20 -8.70
N GLY A 13 3.26 -27.37 -7.39
CA GLY A 13 4.34 -27.52 -6.40
C GLY A 13 4.77 -26.24 -5.66
N LEU A 14 4.29 -25.05 -6.05
CA LEU A 14 4.58 -23.77 -5.37
C LEU A 14 3.31 -22.99 -4.96
N GLU A 15 2.19 -23.68 -4.73
CA GLU A 15 0.90 -23.05 -4.41
C GLU A 15 0.95 -22.15 -3.17
N THR A 16 1.68 -22.55 -2.13
CA THR A 16 1.88 -21.74 -0.91
C THR A 16 2.56 -20.41 -1.21
N ALA A 17 3.55 -20.40 -2.11
CA ALA A 17 4.24 -19.18 -2.51
C ALA A 17 3.33 -18.26 -3.34
N VAL A 18 2.49 -18.82 -4.20
CA VAL A 18 1.47 -18.07 -4.96
C VAL A 18 0.44 -17.45 -4.02
N TRP A 19 -0.04 -18.19 -3.01
CA TRP A 19 -0.95 -17.69 -1.98
C TRP A 19 -0.32 -16.58 -1.14
N TYR A 20 0.92 -16.78 -0.68
CA TYR A 20 1.67 -15.77 0.05
C TYR A 20 1.84 -14.49 -0.77
N CYS A 21 2.14 -14.63 -2.06
CA CYS A 21 2.25 -13.53 -3.01
C CYS A 21 0.94 -12.73 -3.14
N ARG A 22 -0.19 -13.42 -3.26
CA ARG A 22 -1.54 -12.80 -3.31
C ARG A 22 -1.87 -12.08 -2.00
N LEU A 23 -1.54 -12.68 -0.87
CA LEU A 23 -1.80 -12.11 0.46
C LEU A 23 -0.93 -10.86 0.71
N LEU A 24 0.35 -10.91 0.33
CA LEU A 24 1.24 -9.74 0.36
C LEU A 24 0.71 -8.60 -0.50
N PHE A 25 0.23 -8.89 -1.71
CA PHE A 25 -0.37 -7.88 -2.57
C PHE A 25 -1.63 -7.28 -1.95
N LEU A 26 -2.57 -8.11 -1.49
CA LEU A 26 -3.83 -7.65 -0.92
C LEU A 26 -3.63 -6.82 0.35
N THR A 27 -2.77 -7.29 1.25
CA THR A 27 -2.41 -6.54 2.46
C THR A 27 -1.63 -5.27 2.15
N GLY A 28 -0.76 -5.28 1.14
CA GLY A 28 -0.03 -4.10 0.67
C GLY A 28 -0.97 -3.02 0.13
N VAL A 29 -1.89 -3.39 -0.78
CA VAL A 29 -2.92 -2.49 -1.30
C VAL A 29 -3.81 -1.96 -0.17
N GLY A 30 -4.23 -2.83 0.77
CA GLY A 30 -5.03 -2.43 1.92
C GLY A 30 -4.32 -1.37 2.79
N LEU A 31 -3.03 -1.54 3.05
CA LEU A 31 -2.24 -0.57 3.81
C LEU A 31 -2.09 0.78 3.09
N ILE A 32 -1.91 0.76 1.76
CA ILE A 32 -1.86 1.98 0.94
C ILE A 32 -3.19 2.73 1.06
N VAL A 33 -4.31 2.05 0.81
CA VAL A 33 -5.65 2.68 0.84
C VAL A 33 -5.95 3.21 2.25
N PHE A 34 -5.68 2.42 3.29
CA PHE A 34 -5.89 2.83 4.66
C PHE A 34 -5.05 4.05 5.05
N GLY A 35 -3.77 4.08 4.64
CA GLY A 35 -2.89 5.22 4.85
C GLY A 35 -3.37 6.49 4.13
N ILE A 36 -3.83 6.37 2.88
CA ILE A 36 -4.40 7.47 2.11
C ILE A 36 -5.66 8.03 2.78
N ILE A 37 -6.59 7.18 3.22
CA ILE A 37 -7.81 7.62 3.90
C ILE A 37 -7.47 8.38 5.18
N LYS A 38 -6.54 7.85 5.99
CA LYS A 38 -6.13 8.50 7.24
C LYS A 38 -5.45 9.85 7.02
N GLU A 39 -4.55 9.96 6.05
CA GLU A 39 -3.94 11.25 5.70
C GLU A 39 -4.97 12.22 5.09
N GLY A 40 -5.90 11.72 4.28
CA GLY A 40 -7.00 12.52 3.74
C GLY A 40 -7.89 13.10 4.84
N LEU A 41 -8.24 12.31 5.86
CA LEU A 41 -8.99 12.78 7.02
C LEU A 41 -8.20 13.80 7.84
N ALA A 42 -6.91 13.56 8.06
CA ALA A 42 -6.05 14.51 8.78
C ALA A 42 -5.97 15.85 8.02
N LEU A 43 -5.83 15.82 6.70
CA LEU A 43 -5.80 17.02 5.85
C LEU A 43 -7.15 17.73 5.88
N TYR A 44 -8.25 16.99 5.85
CA TYR A 44 -9.59 17.54 5.95
C TYR A 44 -9.80 18.28 7.28
N HIS A 45 -9.47 17.65 8.41
CA HIS A 45 -9.57 18.29 9.72
C HIS A 45 -8.71 19.55 9.80
N TRP A 46 -7.49 19.50 9.28
CA TRP A 46 -6.61 20.67 9.19
C TRP A 46 -7.22 21.81 8.36
N CYS A 47 -7.77 21.52 7.17
CA CYS A 47 -8.43 22.53 6.33
C CYS A 47 -9.67 23.15 7.01
N VAL A 48 -10.47 22.35 7.72
CA VAL A 48 -11.64 22.82 8.45
C VAL A 48 -11.25 23.72 9.63
N GLU A 49 -10.19 23.35 10.36
CA GLU A 49 -9.65 24.18 11.44
C GLU A 49 -9.05 25.49 10.93
N LEU A 50 -8.34 25.46 9.79
CA LEU A 50 -7.81 26.66 9.15
C LEU A 50 -8.93 27.63 8.74
N ALA A 51 -10.07 27.11 8.29
CA ALA A 51 -11.22 27.92 7.85
C ALA A 51 -12.05 28.51 9.00
N THR A 52 -11.89 28.03 10.24
CA THR A 52 -12.73 28.41 11.40
C THR A 52 -12.08 29.42 12.36
N ASP A 53 -10.93 29.98 11.99
CA ASP A 53 -10.25 31.11 12.63
C ASP A 53 -10.07 31.00 14.17
N SER A 54 -9.89 29.78 14.66
CA SER A 54 -9.63 29.52 16.07
C SER A 54 -8.13 29.63 16.36
N LYS A 55 -7.59 30.86 16.32
CA LYS A 55 -6.23 31.22 16.78
C LYS A 55 -5.15 30.24 16.30
N LEU A 56 -4.50 30.59 15.18
CA LEU A 56 -3.21 30.17 14.57
C LEU A 56 -2.23 29.17 15.25
N THR A 57 -2.38 28.83 16.53
CA THR A 57 -1.55 27.96 17.37
C THR A 57 -1.73 26.45 17.11
N ILE A 58 -2.78 26.02 16.39
CA ILE A 58 -2.98 24.61 15.99
C ILE A 58 -2.56 24.36 14.53
N ALA A 59 -2.50 25.41 13.70
CA ALA A 59 -1.91 25.31 12.36
C ALA A 59 -0.43 24.86 12.41
N SER A 60 0.26 25.05 13.54
CA SER A 60 1.59 24.49 13.82
C SER A 60 1.60 23.01 14.25
N ILE A 61 0.45 22.40 14.55
CA ILE A 61 0.34 20.96 14.89
C ILE A 61 0.32 20.10 13.61
N TYR A 62 -0.09 20.68 12.48
CA TYR A 62 0.15 20.07 11.18
C TYR A 62 1.58 20.32 10.73
N ASN A 63 2.53 19.74 11.45
CA ASN A 63 3.89 19.61 10.94
C ASN A 63 3.80 18.86 9.60
N PHE A 64 4.14 19.56 8.53
CA PHE A 64 4.28 19.04 7.17
C PHE A 64 5.47 18.07 7.04
N ASP A 65 6.03 17.62 8.16
CA ASP A 65 6.98 16.53 8.19
C ASP A 65 6.27 15.22 7.88
N LEU A 66 6.05 15.01 6.59
CA LEU A 66 5.48 13.80 6.00
C LEU A 66 6.20 12.55 6.48
N LEU A 67 7.51 12.64 6.76
CA LEU A 67 8.36 11.53 7.13
C LEU A 67 8.12 11.05 8.56
N SER A 68 7.68 11.92 9.47
CA SER A 68 7.39 11.57 10.87
C SER A 68 5.99 10.96 11.07
N ARG A 69 5.15 10.95 10.02
CA ARG A 69 3.76 10.48 10.14
C ARG A 69 3.69 8.97 10.01
N ALA A 70 3.20 8.32 11.07
CA ALA A 70 2.95 6.89 11.09
C ALA A 70 2.09 6.41 9.90
N ASN A 71 1.16 7.24 9.41
CA ASN A 71 0.31 6.89 8.26
C ASN A 71 1.10 6.86 6.94
N PHE A 72 2.07 7.76 6.78
CA PHE A 72 2.97 7.75 5.62
C PHE A 72 3.86 6.50 5.64
N HIS A 73 4.37 6.10 6.80
CA HIS A 73 5.07 4.81 6.94
C HIS A 73 4.19 3.62 6.59
N LEU A 74 2.89 3.63 6.96
CA LEU A 74 1.95 2.58 6.56
C LEU A 74 1.79 2.50 5.03
N MET A 75 1.71 3.65 4.35
CA MET A 75 1.68 3.71 2.88
C MET A 75 2.97 3.15 2.27
N VAL A 76 4.14 3.55 2.79
CA VAL A 76 5.44 3.06 2.32
C VAL A 76 5.56 1.55 2.49
N VAL A 77 5.19 1.01 3.66
CA VAL A 77 5.16 -0.44 3.90
C VAL A 77 4.22 -1.14 2.92
N GLY A 78 3.05 -0.54 2.63
CA GLY A 78 2.13 -1.05 1.63
C GLY A 78 2.73 -1.10 0.22
N VAL A 79 3.41 -0.02 -0.21
CA VAL A 79 4.10 0.04 -1.51
C VAL A 79 5.21 -1.01 -1.60
N VAL A 80 6.02 -1.15 -0.55
CA VAL A 80 7.08 -2.16 -0.48
C VAL A 80 6.51 -3.57 -0.62
N LYS A 81 5.41 -3.88 0.08
CA LYS A 81 4.74 -5.19 -0.04
C LYS A 81 4.22 -5.45 -1.45
N VAL A 82 3.59 -4.45 -2.08
CA VAL A 82 3.10 -4.58 -3.47
C VAL A 82 4.27 -4.81 -4.43
N TYR A 83 5.37 -4.08 -4.27
CA TYR A 83 6.57 -4.24 -5.09
C TYR A 83 7.15 -5.66 -4.97
N PHE A 84 7.34 -6.16 -3.74
CA PHE A 84 7.80 -7.53 -3.51
C PHE A 84 6.85 -8.58 -4.06
N ALA A 85 5.53 -8.39 -3.90
CA ALA A 85 4.54 -9.29 -4.46
C ALA A 85 4.63 -9.33 -6.00
N CYS A 86 4.75 -8.19 -6.67
CA CYS A 86 4.92 -8.14 -8.12
C CYS A 86 6.22 -8.81 -8.57
N GLY A 87 7.35 -8.54 -7.90
CA GLY A 87 8.64 -9.18 -8.20
C GLY A 87 8.60 -10.70 -8.02
N LEU A 88 7.97 -11.17 -6.94
CA LEU A 88 7.77 -12.61 -6.70
C LEU A 88 6.87 -13.24 -7.75
N ALA A 89 5.80 -12.56 -8.18
CA ALA A 89 4.94 -13.01 -9.28
C ALA A 89 5.70 -13.21 -10.59
N ILE A 90 6.54 -12.24 -10.96
CA ILE A 90 7.34 -12.28 -12.18
C ILE A 90 8.31 -13.47 -12.13
N LYS A 91 8.99 -13.67 -10.99
CA LYS A 91 9.91 -14.77 -10.80
C LYS A 91 9.22 -16.13 -10.87
N LEU A 92 8.07 -16.28 -10.19
CA LEU A 92 7.24 -17.48 -10.25
C LEU A 92 6.76 -17.77 -11.68
N LYS A 93 6.36 -16.74 -12.43
CA LYS A 93 5.99 -16.87 -13.84
C LYS A 93 7.14 -17.38 -14.71
N SER A 94 8.35 -16.86 -14.50
CA SER A 94 9.56 -17.28 -15.23
C SER A 94 9.87 -18.76 -14.97
N MET A 95 9.86 -19.18 -13.70
CA MET A 95 10.14 -20.58 -13.32
C MET A 95 9.06 -21.55 -13.84
N SER A 96 7.82 -21.08 -13.97
CA SER A 96 6.75 -21.88 -14.57
C SER A 96 6.98 -22.14 -16.06
N HIS A 97 7.60 -21.20 -16.77
CA HIS A 97 7.92 -21.34 -18.20
C HIS A 97 9.12 -22.25 -18.44
N GLU A 98 10.11 -22.29 -17.54
CA GLU A 98 11.26 -23.21 -17.64
C GLU A 98 10.90 -24.68 -17.41
N LYS A 99 9.74 -24.96 -16.78
CA LYS A 99 9.27 -26.33 -16.52
C LYS A 99 8.32 -26.90 -17.58
N SER A 100 7.91 -26.09 -18.57
CA SER A 100 7.05 -26.51 -19.69
C SER A 100 7.89 -26.79 -20.93
#